data_AF-A0A947ELT2-F1
#
_entry.id   AF-A0A947ELT2-F1
#
_cell.length_a   1.000
_cell.length_b   1.000
_cell.length_c   1.000
_cell.angle_alpha   90.00
_cell.angle_beta   90.00
_cell.angle_gamma   90.00
#
_symmetry.space_group_name_H-M   'P 1'
#
loop_
_entity.id
_entity.type
_entity.pdbx_description
1 polymer ?
#
loop_
_entity_poly.entity_id
_entity_poly.type
_entity_poly.pdbx_seq_one_letter_code
_entity_poly.pdbx_strand_id
1 'polypeptide(L)'
;ESNVLFVTSLGGRFKTGLTSSIIFEFTKKFNGQTNKYTDPISLGFEIGTAGHAFQMFISSSNQIIEQGIYYSQPSDYTEGKLLLGFNLKRTFLNGNK
;
A
#
# COMPACT_ATOMS: atom_id res chain seq x y z
N GLU A 1 -21.04 17.85 12.68
CA GLU A 1 -19.88 17.02 12.31
C GLU A 1 -20.23 16.23 11.06
N SER A 2 -19.33 16.14 10.09
CA SER A 2 -19.58 15.35 8.88
C SER A 2 -19.04 13.94 9.10
N ASN A 3 -19.93 12.94 9.09
CA ASN A 3 -19.59 11.53 9.33
C ASN A 3 -19.16 10.79 8.05
N VAL A 4 -18.89 11.52 6.98
CA VAL A 4 -18.56 10.96 5.66
C VAL A 4 -17.13 11.35 5.31
N LEU A 5 -16.30 10.36 4.99
CA LEU A 5 -14.93 10.56 4.52
C LEU A 5 -14.86 10.30 3.02
N PHE A 6 -14.36 11.27 2.26
CA PHE A 6 -14.08 11.13 0.83
C PHE A 6 -12.58 10.94 0.62
N VAL A 7 -12.20 9.80 0.06
CA VAL A 7 -10.82 9.41 -0.18
C VAL A 7 -10.70 8.90 -1.61
N THR A 8 -9.59 9.21 -2.26
CA THR A 8 -9.20 8.60 -3.54
C THR A 8 -7.77 8.10 -3.46
N SER A 9 -7.49 7.03 -4.19
CA SER A 9 -6.15 6.44 -4.26
C SER A 9 -5.73 6.28 -5.70
N LEU A 10 -4.47 6.59 -5.96
CA LEU A 10 -3.81 6.35 -7.23
C LEU A 10 -2.71 5.33 -7.00
N GLY A 11 -2.82 4.18 -7.66
CA GLY A 11 -1.83 3.12 -7.63
C GLY A 11 -1.25 2.87 -9.01
N GLY A 12 -0.01 2.39 -9.06
CA GLY A 12 0.64 1.97 -10.29
C GLY A 12 1.51 0.75 -10.08
N ARG A 13 1.63 -0.04 -11.15
CA ARG A 13 2.49 -1.22 -11.21
C ARG A 13 3.31 -1.19 -12.49
N PHE A 14 4.62 -1.19 -12.33
CA PHE A 14 5.58 -1.27 -13.42
C PHE A 14 6.28 -2.63 -13.40
N LYS A 15 6.20 -3.39 -14.49
CA LYS A 15 6.91 -4.66 -14.61
C LYS A 15 8.38 -4.40 -14.94
N THR A 16 9.27 -4.80 -14.05
CA THR A 16 10.72 -4.70 -14.26
C THR A 16 11.27 -5.96 -14.92
N GLY A 17 10.62 -7.11 -14.74
CA GLY A 17 11.01 -8.38 -15.36
C GLY A 17 9.83 -9.34 -15.51
N LEU A 18 10.12 -10.60 -15.84
CA LEU A 18 9.08 -11.63 -16.00
C LEU A 18 8.30 -11.90 -14.71
N THR A 19 8.99 -11.87 -13.57
CA THR A 19 8.41 -12.14 -12.26
C THR A 19 8.53 -11.00 -11.28
N SER A 20 9.20 -9.90 -11.64
CA SER A 20 9.41 -8.76 -10.74
C SER A 20 8.63 -7.51 -11.18
N SER A 21 8.19 -6.72 -10.22
CA SER A 21 7.49 -5.46 -10.48
C SER A 21 7.78 -4.44 -9.39
N ILE A 22 7.82 -3.17 -9.77
CA ILE A 22 7.77 -2.05 -8.82
C ILE A 22 6.30 -1.64 -8.71
N ILE A 23 5.84 -1.42 -7.49
CA ILE A 23 4.48 -0.95 -7.18
C ILE A 23 4.57 0.35 -6.40
N PHE A 24 3.63 1.25 -6.63
CA PHE A 24 3.51 2.46 -5.83
C PHE A 24 2.05 2.79 -5.61
N GLU A 25 1.78 3.51 -4.53
CA GLU A 25 0.45 3.97 -4.17
C GLU A 25 0.53 5.35 -3.52
N PHE A 26 -0.41 6.20 -3.86
CA PHE A 26 -0.61 7.52 -3.29
C PHE A 26 -2.10 7.67 -2.95
N THR A 27 -2.42 7.98 -1.70
CA THR A 27 -3.80 8.14 -1.25
C THR A 27 -4.05 9.57 -0.80
N LYS A 28 -5.14 10.16 -1.27
CA LYS A 28 -5.56 11.53 -0.95
C LYS A 28 -6.92 11.56 -0.30
N LYS A 29 -7.00 12.19 0.87
CA LYS A 29 -8.27 12.48 1.55
C LYS A 29 -8.76 13.86 1.13
N PHE A 30 -10.05 14.04 0.87
CA PHE A 30 -10.62 15.34 0.48
C PHE A 30 -11.27 16.09 1.66
N ASN A 31 -11.58 15.37 2.73
CA ASN A 31 -12.14 15.93 3.96
C ASN A 31 -11.64 15.15 5.18
N GLY A 32 -11.95 15.65 6.39
CA GLY A 32 -11.50 15.02 7.64
C GLY A 32 -9.98 15.15 7.91
N GLN A 33 -9.30 16.04 7.17
CA GLN A 33 -7.89 16.32 7.40
C GLN A 33 -7.71 17.22 8.63
N THR A 34 -6.70 16.93 9.45
CA THR A 34 -6.24 17.83 10.52
C THR A 34 -5.06 18.66 10.00
N ASN A 35 -4.70 19.76 10.68
CA ASN A 35 -3.58 20.65 10.26
C ASN A 35 -2.21 19.95 10.11
N LYS A 36 -2.06 18.72 10.62
CA LYS A 36 -0.84 17.91 10.54
C LYS A 36 -1.03 16.61 9.77
N TYR A 37 -2.02 16.56 8.87
CA TYR A 37 -2.27 15.39 8.06
C TYR A 37 -1.39 15.40 6.81
N THR A 38 -0.66 14.31 6.57
CA THR A 38 0.11 14.06 5.35
C THR A 38 -0.57 12.97 4.54
N ASP A 39 -0.60 13.12 3.21
CA ASP A 39 -1.17 12.09 2.34
C ASP A 39 -0.26 10.84 2.33
N PRO A 40 -0.77 9.62 2.59
CA PRO A 40 0.09 8.45 2.66
C PRO A 40 0.64 8.05 1.30
N ILE A 41 1.92 7.68 1.29
CA ILE A 41 2.65 7.24 0.11
C ILE A 41 3.27 5.88 0.38
N SER A 42 3.29 5.03 -0.64
CA SER A 42 3.90 3.70 -0.59
C SER A 42 4.69 3.43 -1.85
N LEU A 43 5.87 2.84 -1.69
CA LEU A 43 6.70 2.33 -2.78
C LEU A 43 7.17 0.93 -2.42
N GLY A 44 7.02 -0.01 -3.36
CA GLY A 44 7.31 -1.41 -3.12
C GLY A 44 7.89 -2.14 -4.31
N PHE A 45 8.45 -3.30 -4.00
CA PHE A 45 8.95 -4.27 -4.95
C PHE A 45 8.22 -5.59 -4.74
N GLU A 46 7.72 -6.15 -5.84
CA GLU A 46 7.03 -7.42 -5.89
C GLU A 46 7.90 -8.43 -6.65
N ILE A 47 7.99 -9.65 -6.13
CA ILE A 47 8.62 -10.81 -6.78
C ILE A 47 7.66 -12.00 -6.74
N GLY A 48 7.37 -12.53 -7.93
CA GLY A 48 6.62 -13.75 -8.15
C GLY A 48 7.52 -14.98 -8.26
N THR A 49 7.02 -16.09 -7.73
CA THR A 49 7.53 -17.45 -7.93
C THR A 49 6.36 -18.36 -8.33
N ALA A 50 6.61 -19.64 -8.63
CA ALA A 50 5.60 -20.57 -9.17
C ALA A 50 4.29 -20.67 -8.35
N GLY A 51 4.31 -20.37 -7.05
CA GLY A 51 3.11 -20.40 -6.20
C GLY A 51 3.04 -19.28 -5.16
N HIS A 52 4.00 -18.35 -5.14
CA HIS A 52 4.05 -17.25 -4.18
C HIS A 52 4.29 -15.92 -4.87
N ALA A 53 3.65 -14.87 -4.37
CA ALA A 53 4.02 -13.49 -4.67
C ALA A 53 4.41 -12.80 -3.36
N PHE A 54 5.66 -12.35 -3.30
CA PHE A 54 6.23 -11.60 -2.19
C PHE A 54 6.20 -10.12 -2.55
N GLN A 55 5.66 -9.28 -1.67
CA GLN A 55 5.69 -7.84 -1.80
C GLN A 55 6.40 -7.26 -0.58
N MET A 56 7.41 -6.45 -0.81
CA MET A 56 8.10 -5.66 0.22
C MET A 56 7.90 -4.20 -0.13
N PHE A 57 7.49 -3.38 0.82
CA PHE A 57 7.21 -1.97 0.54
C PHE A 57 7.54 -1.09 1.73
N ILE A 58 7.91 0.14 1.42
CA ILE A 58 8.10 1.20 2.38
C ILE A 58 6.89 2.13 2.24
N SER A 59 6.23 2.44 3.36
CA SER A 59 5.02 3.25 3.38
C SER A 59 5.01 4.23 4.54
N SER A 60 4.39 5.38 4.38
CA SER A 60 4.03 6.24 5.49
C SER A 60 2.72 5.82 6.17
N SER A 61 1.93 4.92 5.55
CA SER A 61 0.74 4.35 6.17
C SER A 61 1.11 3.37 7.30
N ASN A 62 0.37 3.44 8.40
CA ASN A 62 0.47 2.49 9.52
C ASN A 62 -0.42 1.25 9.33
N GLN A 63 -1.13 1.13 8.21
CA GLN A 63 -2.00 0.01 7.87
C GLN A 63 -1.63 -0.56 6.50
N ILE A 64 -1.85 -1.87 6.34
CA ILE A 64 -1.52 -2.62 5.12
C ILE A 64 -2.76 -2.93 4.26
N ILE A 65 -3.96 -2.84 4.86
CA ILE A 65 -5.24 -3.04 4.16
C ILE A 65 -5.86 -1.70 3.80
N GLU A 66 -6.47 -1.61 2.62
CA GLU A 66 -7.04 -0.36 2.06
C GLU A 66 -8.00 0.35 3.02
N GLN A 67 -8.91 -0.38 3.66
CA GLN A 67 -9.86 0.20 4.62
C GLN A 67 -9.14 0.88 5.80
N GLY A 68 -8.05 0.26 6.24
CA GLY A 68 -7.18 0.80 7.28
C GLY A 68 -6.47 2.06 6.82
N ILE A 69 -5.88 2.05 5.62
CA ILE A 69 -5.16 3.18 5.02
C ILE A 69 -6.08 4.42 4.92
N TYR A 70 -7.35 4.23 4.56
CA TYR A 70 -8.29 5.34 4.38
C TYR A 70 -8.73 5.96 5.70
N TYR A 71 -8.89 5.18 6.76
CA TYR A 71 -9.35 5.71 8.03
C TYR A 71 -8.21 6.18 8.92
N SER A 72 -7.06 5.49 8.88
CA SER A 72 -5.97 5.74 9.81
C SER A 72 -5.24 7.05 9.53
N GLN A 73 -4.58 7.55 10.56
CA GLN A 73 -3.66 8.67 10.44
C GLN A 73 -2.27 8.13 10.08
N PRO A 74 -1.70 8.55 8.93
CA PRO A 74 -0.39 8.12 8.51
C PRO A 74 0.72 8.82 9.29
N SER A 75 1.92 8.26 9.19
CA SER A 75 3.15 8.86 9.73
C SER A 75 3.63 10.01 8.85
N ASP A 76 4.29 10.98 9.46
CA ASP A 76 4.89 12.09 8.72
C ASP A 76 6.20 11.66 8.03
N TYR A 77 6.12 11.41 6.72
CA TYR A 77 7.27 11.05 5.92
C TYR A 77 8.29 12.19 5.75
N THR A 78 7.89 13.46 6.00
CA THR A 78 8.82 14.61 5.94
C THR A 78 9.77 14.63 7.13
N GLU A 79 9.37 14.01 8.24
CA GLU A 79 10.21 13.75 9.42
C GLU A 79 11.01 12.43 9.29
N GLY A 80 10.96 11.77 8.12
CA GLY A 80 11.64 10.51 7.86
C GLY A 80 10.95 9.29 8.50
N LYS A 81 9.72 9.43 8.99
CA LYS A 81 8.97 8.33 9.61
C LYS A 81 8.31 7.46 8.53
N LEU A 82 8.97 6.37 8.19
CA LEU A 82 8.49 5.37 7.24
C LEU A 82 8.43 4.00 7.90
N LEU A 83 7.46 3.19 7.48
CA LEU A 83 7.25 1.82 7.92
C LEU A 83 7.64 0.86 6.80
N LEU A 84 8.19 -0.28 7.19
CA LEU A 84 8.45 -1.40 6.30
C LEU A 84 7.28 -2.40 6.40
N GLY A 85 6.68 -2.71 5.26
CA GLY A 85 5.59 -3.67 5.13
C GLY A 85 5.97 -4.86 4.27
N PHE A 86 5.30 -5.98 4.53
CA PHE A 86 5.48 -7.23 3.81
C PHE A 86 4.14 -7.91 3.59
N ASN A 87 3.86 -8.32 2.34
CA ASN A 87 2.74 -9.18 2.01
C ASN A 87 3.23 -10.46 1.32
N LEU A 88 2.56 -11.57 1.62
CA LEU A 88 2.75 -12.85 0.96
C LEU A 88 1.40 -13.36 0.47
N LYS A 89 1.27 -13.49 -0.85
CA LYS A 89 0.14 -14.18 -1.47
C LYS A 89 0.59 -15.57 -1.93
N ARG A 90 -0.13 -16.61 -1.50
CA ARG A 90 0.10 -18.00 -1.92
C ARG A 90 -1.05 -18.48 -2.78
N THR A 91 -0.73 -19.02 -3.96
CA THR A 91 -1.69 -19.73 -4.81
C THR A 91 -1.47 -21.22 -4.64
N PHE A 92 -2.48 -21.93 -4.17
CA PHE A 92 -2.46 -23.39 -4.08
C PHE A 92 -2.86 -23.96 -5.44
N LEU A 93 -1.92 -24.60 -6.13
CA LEU A 93 -2.23 -25.36 -7.34
C LEU A 93 -2.98 -26.61 -6.90
N ASN A 94 -4.28 -26.67 -7.19
CA ASN A 94 -5.09 -27.85 -6.94
C ASN A 94 -4.62 -28.95 -7.90
N GLY A 95 -3.96 -29.99 -7.37
CA GLY A 95 -3.44 -31.12 -8.14
C GLY A 95 -4.49 -32.08 -8.64
N ASN A 96 -5.67 -31.60 -9.09
CA ASN A 96 -6.67 -32.46 -9.69
C ASN A 96 -6.27 -32.80 -11.14
N LYS A 97 -5.43 -33.82 -11.25
CA LYS A 97 -5.61 -34.92 -12.20
C LYS A 97 -5.80 -36.20 -11.40
#